data_AF-A0A3D2FXX5-F1
#
_entry.id   AF-A0A3D2FXX5-F1
#
_cell.length_a   1.000
_cell.length_b   1.000
_cell.length_c   1.000
_cell.angle_alpha   90.00
_cell.angle_beta   90.00
_cell.angle_gamma   90.00
#
_symmetry.space_group_name_H-M   'P 1'
#
loop_
_entity.id
_entity.type
_entity.pdbx_description
1 polymer ?
#
loop_
_entity_poly.entity_id
_entity_poly.type
_entity_poly.pdbx_seq_one_letter_code
_entity_poly.pdbx_strand_id
1 'polypeptide(L)'
;RINPGNIGSPERVRMVADACRDHGVPIRVGVNSGSVEKGLLEKYGLCAKSLCESALGHVKLLEDCGFEDICISVKASDVAMTVEANRLLSTLCDYPLHIGVTEAGTKERGILKSAAGIGALLLDGIGDTIRISLTDAPEEEAHAGGELLRALGLRSGVQFVSCPSCGRTEYDLIGTAKAVETRLRDKPWNITVAVMGC
;
A
#
# COMPACT_ATOMS: atom_id res chain seq x y z
N ARG A 1 -9.32 -7.85 -9.39
CA ARG A 1 -8.16 -8.44 -8.66
C ARG A 1 -8.34 -9.94 -8.61
N ILE A 2 -7.31 -10.70 -8.96
CA ILE A 2 -7.31 -12.17 -8.86
C ILE A 2 -5.95 -12.67 -8.35
N ASN A 3 -5.92 -13.93 -7.94
CA ASN A 3 -4.70 -14.73 -7.93
C ASN A 3 -4.90 -15.81 -9.01
N PRO A 4 -4.28 -15.67 -10.20
CA PRO A 4 -4.40 -16.61 -11.30
C PRO A 4 -4.13 -18.08 -10.92
N GLY A 5 -3.17 -18.35 -10.03
CA GLY A 5 -2.86 -19.70 -9.57
C GLY A 5 -4.02 -20.42 -8.88
N ASN A 6 -4.99 -19.67 -8.33
CA ASN A 6 -6.17 -20.23 -7.66
C ASN A 6 -7.39 -20.42 -8.59
N ILE A 7 -7.34 -19.93 -9.84
CA ILE A 7 -8.47 -20.01 -10.79
C ILE A 7 -8.63 -21.43 -11.36
N GLY A 8 -7.54 -22.20 -11.38
CA GLY A 8 -7.51 -23.57 -11.87
C GLY A 8 -6.87 -23.67 -13.25
N SER A 9 -7.63 -24.13 -14.25
CA SER A 9 -7.06 -24.45 -15.57
C SER A 9 -6.64 -23.19 -16.37
N PRO A 10 -5.65 -23.30 -17.26
CA PRO A 10 -5.26 -22.22 -18.18
C PRO A 10 -6.43 -21.68 -19.02
N GLU A 11 -7.38 -22.55 -19.38
CA GLU A 11 -8.61 -22.17 -20.09
C GLU A 11 -9.46 -21.17 -19.29
N ARG A 12 -9.61 -21.38 -17.98
CA ARG A 12 -10.35 -20.44 -17.12
C ARG A 12 -9.63 -19.12 -16.94
N VAL A 13 -8.30 -19.14 -16.85
CA VAL A 13 -7.49 -17.91 -16.82
C VAL A 13 -7.70 -17.13 -18.12
N ARG A 14 -7.68 -17.80 -19.28
CA ARG A 14 -7.98 -17.20 -20.57
C ARG A 14 -9.38 -16.60 -20.63
N MET A 15 -10.41 -17.31 -20.18
CA MET A 15 -11.78 -16.77 -20.14
C MET A 15 -11.88 -15.47 -19.34
N VAL A 16 -11.17 -15.36 -18.20
CA VAL A 16 -11.14 -14.14 -17.41
C VAL A 16 -10.37 -13.03 -18.12
N ALA A 17 -9.21 -13.35 -18.71
CA ALA A 17 -8.40 -12.40 -19.47
C ALA A 17 -9.16 -11.84 -20.68
N ASP A 18 -9.83 -12.71 -21.44
CA ASP A 18 -10.66 -12.34 -22.60
C ASP A 18 -11.80 -11.42 -22.18
N ALA A 19 -12.56 -11.80 -21.13
CA ALA A 19 -13.64 -10.97 -20.62
C ALA A 19 -13.18 -9.60 -20.14
N CYS A 20 -12.02 -9.53 -19.45
CA CYS A 20 -11.42 -8.27 -19.02
C CYS A 20 -10.99 -7.41 -20.21
N ARG A 21 -10.36 -8.01 -21.23
CA ARG A 21 -9.92 -7.31 -22.45
C ARG A 21 -11.11 -6.77 -23.24
N ASP A 22 -12.16 -7.56 -23.43
CA ASP A 22 -13.36 -7.16 -24.16
C ASP A 22 -14.09 -5.98 -23.51
N HIS A 23 -13.90 -5.78 -22.19
CA HIS A 23 -14.49 -4.67 -21.43
C HIS A 23 -13.49 -3.56 -21.06
N GLY A 24 -12.23 -3.65 -21.49
CA GLY A 24 -11.18 -2.69 -21.12
C GLY A 24 -10.96 -2.57 -19.61
N VAL A 25 -11.01 -3.69 -18.89
CA VAL A 25 -10.85 -3.75 -17.42
C VAL A 25 -9.47 -4.30 -17.06
N PRO A 26 -8.62 -3.56 -16.32
CA PRO A 26 -7.31 -4.03 -15.90
C PRO A 26 -7.41 -5.14 -14.86
N ILE A 27 -6.40 -6.01 -14.81
CA ILE A 27 -6.31 -7.08 -13.82
C ILE A 27 -5.20 -6.79 -12.82
N ARG A 28 -5.58 -6.65 -11.53
CA ARG A 28 -4.60 -6.72 -10.44
C ARG A 28 -4.29 -8.17 -10.06
N VAL A 29 -3.05 -8.62 -10.29
CA VAL A 29 -2.48 -9.87 -9.75
C VAL A 29 -1.99 -9.63 -8.33
N GLY A 30 -2.49 -10.38 -7.36
CA GLY A 30 -2.14 -10.15 -5.95
C GLY A 30 -1.72 -11.39 -5.19
N VAL A 31 -0.47 -11.40 -4.73
CA VAL A 31 0.14 -12.44 -3.90
C VAL A 31 0.34 -11.93 -2.46
N ASN A 32 -0.04 -12.76 -1.50
CA ASN A 32 0.20 -12.51 -0.08
C ASN A 32 1.14 -13.60 0.47
N SER A 33 1.85 -13.32 1.55
CA SER A 33 2.70 -14.30 2.26
C SER A 33 1.99 -15.60 2.62
N GLY A 34 0.68 -15.55 2.91
CA GLY A 34 -0.13 -16.73 3.21
C GLY A 34 -0.60 -17.53 1.98
N SER A 35 -0.34 -17.06 0.75
CA SER A 35 -0.84 -17.69 -0.48
C SER A 35 0.27 -18.13 -1.45
N VAL A 36 1.53 -18.18 -0.99
CA VAL A 36 2.65 -18.64 -1.81
C VAL A 36 2.55 -20.16 -2.04
N GLU A 37 2.82 -20.60 -3.27
CA GLU A 37 2.73 -22.00 -3.66
C GLU A 37 3.73 -22.88 -2.91
N LYS A 38 3.32 -24.11 -2.58
CA LYS A 38 4.14 -25.06 -1.80
C LYS A 38 5.52 -25.30 -2.41
N GLY A 39 5.61 -25.44 -3.73
CA GLY A 39 6.89 -25.66 -4.41
C GLY A 39 7.87 -24.49 -4.26
N LEU A 40 7.38 -23.25 -4.21
CA LEU A 40 8.23 -22.07 -3.96
C LEU A 40 8.64 -21.99 -2.49
N LEU A 41 7.75 -22.37 -1.58
CA LEU A 41 8.07 -22.47 -0.15
C LEU A 41 9.10 -23.55 0.14
N GLU A 42 9.01 -24.71 -0.51
CA GLU A 42 10.02 -25.78 -0.38
C GLU A 42 11.38 -25.37 -0.94
N LYS A 43 11.39 -24.60 -2.04
CA LYS A 43 12.61 -24.16 -2.73
C LYS A 43 13.34 -23.02 -2.02
N TYR A 44 12.61 -22.07 -1.45
CA TYR A 44 13.17 -20.81 -0.93
C TYR A 44 12.75 -20.46 0.51
N GLY A 45 11.79 -21.17 1.08
CA GLY A 45 11.06 -20.69 2.25
C GLY A 45 10.19 -19.46 1.93
N LEU A 46 9.55 -18.92 2.97
CA LEU A 46 8.84 -17.65 2.86
C LEU A 46 9.83 -16.48 2.91
N CYS A 47 10.04 -15.82 1.77
CA CYS A 47 10.94 -14.69 1.63
C CYS A 47 10.52 -13.77 0.47
N ALA A 48 11.20 -12.64 0.30
CA ALA A 48 10.95 -11.71 -0.79
C ALA A 48 10.99 -12.39 -2.18
N LYS A 49 11.95 -13.30 -2.38
CA LYS A 49 12.11 -14.00 -3.65
C LYS A 49 10.94 -14.92 -3.97
N SER A 50 10.47 -15.73 -3.02
CA SER A 50 9.34 -16.63 -3.26
C SER A 50 8.04 -15.87 -3.52
N LEU A 51 7.85 -14.73 -2.85
CA LEU A 51 6.73 -13.81 -3.13
C LEU A 51 6.77 -13.23 -4.55
N CYS A 52 7.94 -12.74 -4.99
CA CYS A 52 8.09 -12.16 -6.32
C CYS A 52 7.95 -13.22 -7.41
N GLU A 53 8.56 -14.39 -7.24
CA GLU A 53 8.49 -15.50 -8.20
C GLU A 53 7.05 -16.01 -8.34
N SER A 54 6.29 -16.08 -7.25
CA SER A 54 4.85 -16.39 -7.26
C SER A 54 4.06 -15.35 -8.07
N ALA A 55 4.27 -14.06 -7.79
CA ALA A 55 3.57 -12.98 -8.49
C ALA A 55 3.88 -12.97 -9.99
N LEU A 56 5.14 -13.07 -10.38
CA LEU A 56 5.56 -13.11 -11.78
C LEU A 56 5.10 -14.39 -12.49
N GLY A 57 5.07 -15.52 -11.79
CA GLY A 57 4.48 -16.75 -12.32
C GLY A 57 3.00 -16.59 -12.67
N HIS A 58 2.24 -15.89 -11.83
CA HIS A 58 0.86 -15.56 -12.11
C HIS A 58 0.66 -14.52 -13.23
N VAL A 59 1.54 -13.52 -13.30
CA VAL A 59 1.55 -12.54 -14.41
C VAL A 59 1.78 -13.27 -15.73
N LYS A 60 2.73 -14.19 -15.77
CA LYS A 60 3.03 -14.99 -16.96
C LYS A 60 1.81 -15.77 -17.48
N LEU A 61 0.94 -16.27 -16.60
CA LEU A 61 -0.29 -16.95 -17.03
C LEU A 61 -1.25 -16.01 -17.81
N LEU A 62 -1.26 -14.71 -17.50
CA LEU A 62 -2.03 -13.71 -18.23
C LEU A 62 -1.31 -13.29 -19.52
N GLU A 63 0.02 -13.13 -19.47
CA GLU A 63 0.84 -12.83 -20.64
C GLU A 63 0.75 -13.94 -21.71
N ASP A 64 0.76 -15.21 -21.29
CA ASP A 64 0.56 -16.39 -22.16
C ASP A 64 -0.86 -16.39 -22.82
N CYS A 65 -1.79 -15.58 -22.30
CA CYS A 65 -3.11 -15.34 -22.87
C CYS A 65 -3.21 -14.01 -23.65
N GLY A 66 -2.08 -13.32 -23.86
CA GLY A 66 -2.01 -12.03 -24.55
C GLY A 66 -2.70 -10.90 -23.77
N PHE A 67 -2.62 -10.90 -22.44
CA PHE A 67 -3.19 -9.87 -21.59
C PHE A 67 -2.08 -9.16 -20.80
N GLU A 68 -1.95 -7.84 -21.00
CA GLU A 68 -0.86 -7.03 -20.46
C GLU A 68 -1.33 -5.84 -19.61
N ASP A 69 -2.65 -5.58 -19.52
CA ASP A 69 -3.20 -4.50 -18.69
C ASP A 69 -3.25 -4.91 -17.21
N ILE A 70 -2.06 -5.04 -16.62
CA ILE A 70 -1.82 -5.69 -15.33
C ILE A 70 -1.26 -4.70 -14.31
N CYS A 71 -1.75 -4.81 -13.08
CA CYS A 71 -1.11 -4.24 -11.89
C CYS A 71 -0.72 -5.37 -10.94
N ILE A 72 0.40 -5.25 -10.21
CA ILE A 72 0.88 -6.28 -9.30
C ILE A 72 0.81 -5.80 -7.86
N SER A 73 0.44 -6.68 -6.94
CA SER A 73 0.61 -6.43 -5.50
C SER A 73 1.25 -7.62 -4.82
N VAL A 74 2.35 -7.38 -4.09
CA VAL A 74 3.00 -8.35 -3.22
C VAL A 74 2.96 -7.83 -1.79
N LYS A 75 2.29 -8.56 -0.89
CA LYS A 75 2.08 -8.11 0.49
C LYS A 75 2.50 -9.17 1.51
N ALA A 76 3.16 -8.73 2.58
CA ALA A 76 3.41 -9.52 3.77
C ALA A 76 2.87 -8.78 5.00
N SER A 77 2.70 -9.50 6.11
CA SER A 77 2.35 -8.91 7.40
C SER A 77 3.57 -8.30 8.11
N ASP A 78 4.77 -8.77 7.77
CA ASP A 78 6.05 -8.19 8.18
C ASP A 78 6.43 -7.00 7.28
N VAL A 79 6.89 -5.91 7.91
CA VAL A 79 7.22 -4.66 7.22
C VAL A 79 8.50 -4.81 6.41
N ALA A 80 9.54 -5.41 6.97
CA ALA A 80 10.82 -5.57 6.28
C ALA A 80 10.67 -6.44 5.03
N MET A 81 9.96 -7.56 5.15
CA MET A 81 9.65 -8.43 4.01
C MET A 81 8.81 -7.73 2.95
N THR A 82 7.83 -6.91 3.33
CA THR A 82 7.03 -6.12 2.37
C THR A 82 7.92 -5.16 1.57
N VAL A 83 8.81 -4.45 2.26
CA VAL A 83 9.73 -3.50 1.62
C VAL A 83 10.72 -4.22 0.70
N GLU A 84 11.35 -5.30 1.19
CA GLU A 84 12.30 -6.10 0.44
C GLU A 84 11.67 -6.70 -0.83
N ALA A 85 10.47 -7.28 -0.70
CA ALA A 85 9.76 -7.88 -1.83
C ALA A 85 9.38 -6.85 -2.89
N ASN A 86 8.86 -5.68 -2.52
CA ASN A 86 8.46 -4.67 -3.50
C ASN A 86 9.68 -3.98 -4.14
N ARG A 87 10.78 -3.78 -3.40
CA ARG A 87 12.06 -3.35 -3.99
C ARG A 87 12.56 -4.35 -5.02
N LEU A 88 12.61 -5.64 -4.67
CA LEU A 88 13.00 -6.67 -5.61
C LEU A 88 12.08 -6.70 -6.84
N LEU A 89 10.76 -6.69 -6.63
CA LEU A 89 9.78 -6.73 -7.71
C LEU A 89 9.94 -5.54 -8.67
N SER A 90 10.20 -4.34 -8.16
CA SER A 90 10.44 -3.14 -8.98
C SER A 90 11.65 -3.24 -9.91
N THR A 91 12.59 -4.16 -9.64
CA THR A 91 13.74 -4.44 -10.52
C THR A 91 13.48 -5.55 -11.54
N LEU A 92 12.37 -6.28 -11.39
CA LEU A 92 12.05 -7.46 -12.18
C LEU A 92 10.98 -7.20 -13.26
N CYS A 93 10.18 -6.15 -13.12
CA CYS A 93 9.15 -5.79 -14.10
C CYS A 93 8.75 -4.30 -13.99
N ASP A 94 8.15 -3.78 -15.05
CA ASP A 94 7.69 -2.38 -15.15
C ASP A 94 6.19 -2.19 -14.90
N TYR A 95 5.47 -3.25 -14.48
CA TYR A 95 4.04 -3.17 -14.18
C TYR A 95 3.77 -2.26 -12.96
N PRO A 96 2.67 -1.48 -12.97
CA PRO A 96 2.27 -0.68 -11.81
C PRO A 96 2.11 -1.52 -10.54
N LEU A 97 2.66 -1.01 -9.44
CA LEU A 97 2.69 -1.68 -8.15
C LEU A 97 1.65 -1.10 -7.18
N HIS A 98 0.76 -1.99 -6.73
CA HIS A 98 -0.16 -1.72 -5.63
C HIS A 98 0.42 -2.18 -4.30
N ILE A 99 0.97 -1.22 -3.55
CA ILE A 99 1.69 -1.46 -2.32
C ILE A 99 0.79 -1.33 -1.08
N GLY A 100 1.13 -2.07 -0.04
CA GLY A 100 0.44 -2.01 1.24
C GLY A 100 0.90 -3.13 2.17
N VAL A 101 0.81 -2.89 3.47
CA VAL A 101 1.06 -3.91 4.49
C VAL A 101 -0.27 -4.61 4.79
N THR A 102 -0.30 -5.94 4.75
CA THR A 102 -1.50 -6.71 5.13
C THR A 102 -1.49 -6.97 6.64
N GLU A 103 -2.66 -7.21 7.23
CA GLU A 103 -2.76 -7.55 8.66
C GLU A 103 -2.00 -6.56 9.56
N ALA A 104 -2.17 -5.26 9.30
CA ALA A 104 -1.45 -4.22 10.02
C ALA A 104 -1.96 -4.05 11.47
N GLY A 105 -3.19 -4.50 11.74
CA GLY A 105 -3.81 -4.52 13.07
C GLY A 105 -4.78 -3.36 13.28
N THR A 106 -5.06 -3.04 14.55
CA THR A 106 -5.91 -1.90 14.95
C THR A 106 -5.35 -0.58 14.44
N LYS A 107 -6.18 0.46 14.38
CA LYS A 107 -5.81 1.79 13.86
C LYS A 107 -4.43 2.29 14.27
N GLU A 108 -4.15 2.34 15.57
CA GLU A 108 -2.87 2.85 16.09
C GLU A 108 -1.66 2.06 15.58
N ARG A 109 -1.67 0.74 15.71
CA ARG A 109 -0.56 -0.12 15.27
C ARG A 109 -0.48 -0.24 13.75
N GLY A 110 -1.63 -0.28 13.10
CA GLY A 110 -1.76 -0.43 11.66
C GLY A 110 -1.27 0.79 10.91
N ILE A 111 -1.52 2.00 11.42
CA ILE A 111 -0.96 3.24 10.88
C ILE A 111 0.56 3.22 10.99
N LEU A 112 1.13 2.87 12.15
CA LEU A 112 2.59 2.82 12.34
C LEU A 112 3.26 1.81 11.39
N LYS A 113 2.74 0.57 11.32
CA LYS A 113 3.26 -0.46 10.41
C LYS A 113 3.14 -0.04 8.94
N SER A 114 2.00 0.51 8.56
CA SER A 114 1.74 0.93 7.17
C SER A 114 2.62 2.12 6.79
N ALA A 115 2.74 3.13 7.64
CA ALA A 115 3.60 4.28 7.40
C ALA A 115 5.08 3.88 7.27
N ALA A 116 5.56 2.96 8.12
CA ALA A 116 6.93 2.47 8.04
C ALA A 116 7.21 1.71 6.72
N GLY A 117 6.32 0.82 6.30
CA GLY A 117 6.51 0.03 5.08
C GLY A 117 6.24 0.80 3.79
N ILE A 118 5.04 1.39 3.69
CA ILE A 118 4.60 2.13 2.50
C ILE A 118 5.44 3.40 2.34
N GLY A 119 5.72 4.12 3.43
CA GLY A 119 6.54 5.33 3.37
C GLY A 119 7.95 5.07 2.87
N ALA A 120 8.59 3.97 3.30
CA ALA A 120 9.91 3.59 2.80
C ALA A 120 9.89 3.34 1.29
N LEU A 121 8.91 2.60 0.78
CA LEU A 121 8.78 2.31 -0.65
C LEU A 121 8.50 3.57 -1.47
N LEU A 122 7.58 4.42 -1.01
CA LEU A 122 7.25 5.67 -1.70
C LEU A 122 8.44 6.64 -1.77
N LEU A 123 9.28 6.70 -0.73
CA LEU A 123 10.51 7.50 -0.74
C LEU A 123 11.55 6.96 -1.73
N ASP A 124 11.55 5.65 -2.00
CA ASP A 124 12.37 5.04 -3.05
C ASP A 124 11.77 5.25 -4.46
N GLY A 125 10.61 5.91 -4.58
CA GLY A 125 9.88 6.08 -5.84
C GLY A 125 9.11 4.83 -6.28
N ILE A 126 8.85 3.88 -5.37
CA ILE A 126 8.18 2.61 -5.66
C ILE A 126 6.73 2.66 -5.19
N GLY A 127 5.80 2.44 -6.11
CA GLY A 127 4.37 2.29 -5.84
C GLY A 127 3.48 3.31 -6.56
N ASP A 128 2.51 2.81 -7.31
CA ASP A 128 1.60 3.61 -8.15
C ASP A 128 0.22 3.79 -7.49
N THR A 129 -0.11 2.87 -6.57
CA THR A 129 -1.30 2.98 -5.73
C THR A 129 -1.02 2.34 -4.37
N ILE A 130 -1.61 2.90 -3.32
CA ILE A 130 -1.45 2.40 -1.95
C ILE A 130 -2.78 1.92 -1.38
N ARG A 131 -2.73 0.99 -0.43
CA ARG A 131 -3.81 0.74 0.51
C ARG A 131 -3.25 0.50 1.90
N ILE A 132 -3.71 1.29 2.87
CA ILE A 132 -3.54 1.01 4.29
C ILE A 132 -4.60 -0.02 4.70
N SER A 133 -4.21 -1.09 5.38
CA SER A 133 -5.13 -2.16 5.81
C SER A 133 -5.30 -2.12 7.32
N LEU A 134 -6.41 -1.59 7.82
CA LEU A 134 -6.69 -1.44 9.25
C LEU A 134 -7.82 -2.37 9.68
N THR A 135 -7.78 -2.83 10.93
CA THR A 135 -8.96 -3.38 11.60
C THR A 135 -9.83 -2.22 12.12
N ASP A 136 -10.39 -1.45 11.20
CA ASP A 136 -11.23 -0.27 11.46
C ASP A 136 -12.15 0.01 10.25
N ALA A 137 -12.92 1.09 10.29
CA ALA A 137 -13.76 1.54 9.19
C ALA A 137 -12.93 1.87 7.92
N PRO A 138 -13.41 1.56 6.70
CA PRO A 138 -12.69 1.85 5.46
C PRO A 138 -12.33 3.33 5.26
N GLU A 139 -13.13 4.24 5.80
CA GLU A 139 -12.88 5.69 5.78
C GLU A 139 -11.59 6.04 6.53
N GLU A 140 -11.27 5.32 7.60
CA GLU A 140 -10.02 5.50 8.35
C GLU A 140 -8.81 4.98 7.57
N GLU A 141 -8.96 3.89 6.79
CA GLU A 141 -7.92 3.44 5.84
C GLU A 141 -7.63 4.54 4.80
N ALA A 142 -8.69 5.12 4.22
CA ALA A 142 -8.58 6.17 3.20
C ALA A 142 -8.00 7.47 3.77
N HIS A 143 -8.44 7.86 4.96
CA HIS A 143 -7.92 9.05 5.66
C HIS A 143 -6.43 8.89 5.95
N ALA A 144 -6.02 7.77 6.58
CA ALA A 144 -4.61 7.50 6.88
C ALA A 144 -3.74 7.43 5.61
N GLY A 145 -4.25 6.86 4.52
CA GLY A 145 -3.54 6.86 3.23
C GLY A 145 -3.35 8.26 2.67
N GLY A 146 -4.37 9.11 2.78
CA GLY A 146 -4.29 10.52 2.39
C GLY A 146 -3.28 11.30 3.22
N GLU A 147 -3.27 11.10 4.54
CA GLU A 147 -2.30 11.71 5.47
C GLU A 147 -0.87 11.27 5.16
N LEU A 148 -0.63 9.98 4.91
CA LEU A 148 0.69 9.48 4.54
C LEU A 148 1.21 10.13 3.26
N LEU A 149 0.38 10.18 2.21
CA LEU A 149 0.77 10.83 0.94
C LEU A 149 1.02 12.33 1.11
N ARG A 150 0.24 13.01 1.94
CA ARG A 150 0.47 14.42 2.31
C ARG A 150 1.80 14.60 3.05
N ALA A 151 2.08 13.76 4.04
CA ALA A 151 3.31 13.83 4.82
C ALA A 151 4.58 13.63 3.96
N LEU A 152 4.46 12.86 2.87
CA LEU A 152 5.53 12.62 1.90
C LEU A 152 5.57 13.65 0.76
N GLY A 153 4.66 14.64 0.74
CA GLY A 153 4.56 15.62 -0.34
C GLY A 153 4.01 15.08 -1.67
N LEU A 154 3.46 13.87 -1.69
CA LEU A 154 2.90 13.21 -2.87
C LEU A 154 1.42 13.56 -3.12
N ARG A 155 0.79 14.29 -2.18
CA ARG A 155 -0.60 14.77 -2.30
C ARG A 155 -0.74 16.16 -1.69
N SER A 156 -1.46 17.04 -2.38
CA SER A 156 -1.84 18.36 -1.86
C SER A 156 -2.92 18.26 -0.77
N GLY A 157 -3.00 19.26 0.10
CA GLY A 157 -4.02 19.36 1.14
C GLY A 157 -3.52 20.12 2.36
N VAL A 158 -4.27 20.03 3.46
CA VAL A 158 -3.89 20.67 4.71
C VAL A 158 -2.67 19.96 5.30
N GLN A 159 -1.62 20.73 5.59
CA GLN A 159 -0.45 20.29 6.34
C GLN A 159 -0.51 20.87 7.74
N PHE A 160 -0.67 20.03 8.75
CA PHE A 160 -0.72 20.46 10.14
C PHE A 160 0.66 20.33 10.80
N VAL A 161 1.15 21.41 11.38
CA VAL A 161 2.44 21.46 12.08
C VAL A 161 2.21 21.98 13.49
N SER A 162 2.64 21.24 14.49
CA SER A 162 2.60 21.67 15.88
C SER A 162 3.95 21.41 16.53
N CYS A 163 4.44 22.35 17.35
CA CYS A 163 5.60 22.02 18.17
C CYS A 163 5.20 21.01 19.27
N PRO A 164 6.12 20.16 19.76
CA PRO A 164 5.83 19.16 20.80
C PRO A 164 5.45 19.72 22.19
N SER A 165 5.45 21.05 22.36
CA SER A 165 5.55 21.81 23.64
C SER A 165 6.92 21.75 24.31
N CYS A 166 7.22 22.74 25.16
CA CYS A 166 8.40 22.77 26.04
C CYS A 166 8.17 23.71 27.23
N GLY A 167 9.17 23.90 28.10
CA GLY A 167 9.09 24.80 29.25
C GLY A 167 8.85 26.28 28.94
N ARG A 168 8.84 26.67 27.65
CA ARG A 168 8.52 28.02 27.18
C ARG A 168 7.04 28.22 26.80
N THR A 169 6.25 27.15 26.84
CA THR A 169 4.87 27.18 26.34
C THR A 169 4.01 28.11 27.20
N GLU A 170 3.32 29.06 26.57
CA GLU A 170 2.59 30.13 27.27
C GLU A 170 1.09 29.83 27.48
N TYR A 171 0.56 28.80 26.82
CA TYR A 171 -0.86 28.45 26.85
C TYR A 171 -1.06 26.93 26.69
N ASP A 172 -2.32 26.46 26.72
CA ASP A 172 -2.65 25.06 26.42
C ASP A 172 -2.46 24.75 24.93
N LEU A 173 -1.19 24.52 24.55
CA LEU A 173 -0.82 24.18 23.18
C LEU A 173 -1.42 22.82 22.76
N ILE A 174 -1.39 21.83 23.65
CA ILE A 174 -1.83 20.46 23.31
C ILE A 174 -3.33 20.43 23.01
N GLY A 175 -4.14 21.06 23.86
CA GLY A 175 -5.58 21.18 23.64
C GLY A 175 -5.91 21.98 22.38
N THR A 176 -5.21 23.11 22.17
CA THR A 176 -5.39 23.95 20.98
C THR A 176 -5.03 23.20 19.70
N ALA A 177 -3.88 22.52 19.67
CA ALA A 177 -3.42 21.74 18.52
C ALA A 177 -4.43 20.66 18.12
N LYS A 178 -4.90 19.85 19.07
CA LYS A 178 -5.94 18.82 18.82
C LYS A 178 -7.24 19.40 18.29
N ALA A 179 -7.66 20.54 18.84
CA ALA A 179 -8.89 21.22 18.45
C ALA A 179 -8.80 21.82 17.04
N VAL A 180 -7.61 22.29 16.63
CA VAL A 180 -7.34 22.77 15.27
C VAL A 180 -7.29 21.59 14.29
N GLU A 181 -6.50 20.56 14.60
CA GLU A 181 -6.38 19.34 13.77
C GLU A 181 -7.75 18.71 13.46
N THR A 182 -8.60 18.57 14.48
CA THR A 182 -9.97 18.04 14.32
C THR A 182 -10.81 18.89 13.36
N ARG A 183 -10.70 20.23 13.43
CA ARG A 183 -11.46 21.13 12.54
C ARG A 183 -10.95 21.11 11.10
N LEU A 184 -9.71 20.69 10.89
CA LEU A 184 -9.05 20.67 9.58
C LEU A 184 -9.28 19.38 8.79
N ARG A 185 -9.64 18.27 9.47
CA ARG A 185 -9.72 16.91 8.91
C ARG A 185 -10.35 16.81 7.51
N ASP A 186 -11.49 17.46 7.30
CA ASP A 186 -12.27 17.35 6.05
C ASP A 186 -12.24 18.62 5.20
N LYS A 187 -11.26 19.50 5.44
CA LYS A 187 -11.17 20.77 4.70
C LYS A 187 -10.49 20.57 3.35
N PRO A 188 -11.06 21.08 2.25
CA PRO A 188 -10.49 20.93 0.91
C PRO A 188 -9.35 21.92 0.63
N TRP A 189 -8.71 22.44 1.67
CA TRP A 189 -7.72 23.51 1.54
C TRP A 189 -6.34 22.93 1.24
N ASN A 190 -5.54 23.70 0.51
CA ASN A 190 -4.13 23.40 0.27
C ASN A 190 -3.26 24.46 0.98
N ILE A 191 -3.15 24.32 2.30
CA ILE A 191 -2.49 25.28 3.18
C ILE A 191 -1.69 24.56 4.26
N THR A 192 -0.66 25.23 4.79
CA THR A 192 0.01 24.81 6.01
C THR A 192 -0.56 25.59 7.20
N VAL A 193 -0.96 24.87 8.25
CA VAL A 193 -1.43 25.46 9.50
C VAL A 193 -0.43 25.10 10.59
N ALA A 194 0.23 26.12 11.15
CA ALA A 194 1.18 25.97 12.24
C ALA A 194 0.57 26.43 13.58
N VAL A 195 0.68 25.61 14.62
CA VAL A 195 0.26 25.95 16.00
C VAL A 195 1.48 25.82 16.92
N MET A 196 1.94 26.96 17.45
CA MET A 196 3.21 27.07 18.19
C MET A 196 2.99 27.57 19.61
N GLY A 197 3.75 27.05 20.57
CA GLY A 197 3.57 27.34 21.99
C GLY A 197 4.19 28.65 22.51
N CYS A 198 5.10 29.26 21.75
CA CYS A 198 5.82 30.50 22.03
C CYS A 198 6.46 31.04 20.74
#